data_AF-A0A2H0LUG1-F1
#
_entry.id   AF-A0A2H0LUG1-F1
#
_cell.length_a   1.000
_cell.length_b   1.000
_cell.length_c   1.000
_cell.angle_alpha   90.00
_cell.angle_beta   90.00
_cell.angle_gamma   90.00
#
_symmetry.space_group_name_H-M   'P 1'
#
loop_
_entity.id
_entity.type
_entity.pdbx_description
1 polymer ?
#
loop_
_entity_poly.entity_id
_entity_poly.type
_entity_poly.pdbx_seq_one_letter_code
_entity_poly.pdbx_strand_id
1 'polypeptide(L)' 'LPKKDIELTHLNLNDATSEGMRHKKLPVFSVQFHPESAPGPQDAEYLFAEFARLMQKSKKR' A
#
# COMPACT_ATOMS: atom_id res chain seq x y z
N LEU A 1 -2.89 14.53 5.54
CA LEU A 1 -4.29 14.07 5.45
C LEU A 1 -4.86 13.94 6.86
N PRO A 2 -6.15 14.22 7.10
CA PRO A 2 -6.75 14.01 8.42
C PRO A 2 -6.62 12.54 8.85
N LYS A 3 -6.14 12.28 10.07
CA LYS A 3 -5.97 10.89 10.59
C LYS A 3 -7.24 10.04 10.49
N LYS A 4 -8.41 10.68 10.52
CA LYS A 4 -9.71 9.99 10.41
C LYS A 4 -9.92 9.29 9.06
N ASP A 5 -9.29 9.78 7.98
CA ASP A 5 -9.54 9.32 6.61
C ASP A 5 -8.53 8.27 6.12
N ILE A 6 -7.49 7.99 6.93
CA ILE A 6 -6.38 7.11 6.61
C ILE A 6 -6.27 5.99 7.63
N GLU A 7 -5.90 4.79 7.19
CA GLU A 7 -5.48 3.68 8.04
C GLU A 7 -4.00 3.35 7.77
N LEU A 8 -3.28 2.96 8.82
CA LEU A 8 -1.96 2.37 8.69
C LEU A 8 -2.12 0.91 8.28
N THR A 9 -1.36 0.48 7.28
CA THR A 9 -1.42 -0.90 6.76
C THR A 9 -0.19 -1.72 7.15
N HIS A 10 0.96 -1.07 7.33
CA HIS A 10 2.21 -1.72 7.70
C HIS A 10 2.95 -0.87 8.73
N LEU A 11 3.57 -1.54 9.69
CA LEU A 11 4.45 -0.94 10.69
C LEU A 11 5.81 -1.62 10.62
N ASN A 12 6.86 -0.84 10.77
CA ASN A 12 8.20 -1.37 10.92
C ASN A 12 8.31 -2.11 12.25
N LEU A 13 8.81 -3.35 12.23
CA LEU A 13 8.89 -4.17 13.43
C LEU A 13 9.99 -3.72 14.41
N ASN A 14 10.98 -2.95 13.95
CA ASN A 14 12.09 -2.52 14.78
C ASN A 14 11.75 -1.28 15.62
N ASP A 15 11.00 -0.33 15.06
CA ASP A 15 10.78 0.99 15.68
C ASP A 15 9.34 1.51 15.61
N ALA A 16 8.41 0.68 15.11
CA ALA A 16 6.99 1.01 14.94
C ALA A 16 6.73 2.24 14.04
N THR A 17 7.65 2.59 13.16
CA THR A 17 7.42 3.61 12.13
C THR A 17 6.40 3.12 11.08
N SER A 18 5.75 4.07 10.40
CA SER A 18 4.74 3.77 9.39
C SER A 18 5.38 3.33 8.08
N GLU A 19 5.09 2.11 7.65
CA GLU A 19 5.61 1.52 6.40
C GLU A 19 4.55 1.44 5.29
N GLY A 20 3.30 1.76 5.59
CA GLY A 20 2.24 1.78 4.60
C GLY A 20 0.95 2.40 5.10
N MET A 21 0.19 2.98 4.17
CA MET A 21 -1.08 3.62 4.48
C MET A 21 -2.11 3.43 3.36
N ARG A 22 -3.39 3.51 3.72
CA ARG A 22 -4.53 3.41 2.80
C ARG A 22 -5.58 4.45 3.15
N HIS A 23 -6.20 5.04 2.13
CA HIS A 23 -7.37 5.90 2.30
C HIS A 23 -8.62 5.05 2.52
N LYS A 24 -9.43 5.37 3.53
CA LYS A 24 -10.61 4.56 3.90
C LYS A 24 -11.72 4.53 2.85
N LYS A 25 -11.88 5.63 2.11
CA LYS A 25 -12.92 5.82 1.07
C LYS A 25 -12.41 5.77 -0.38
N LEU A 26 -11.25 6.36 -0.65
CA LEU A 26 -10.68 6.43 -1.99
C LEU A 26 -9.82 5.18 -2.27
N PRO A 27 -9.75 4.69 -3.52
CA PRO A 27 -8.92 3.54 -3.90
C PRO A 27 -7.44 3.94 -4.00
N VAL A 28 -6.88 4.45 -2.91
CA VAL A 28 -5.51 4.98 -2.85
C VAL A 28 -4.78 4.33 -1.67
N PHE A 29 -3.58 3.84 -1.94
CA PHE A 29 -2.66 3.31 -0.94
C PHE A 29 -1.22 3.66 -1.30
N SER A 30 -0.32 3.56 -0.33
CA SER A 30 1.13 3.71 -0.53
C SER A 30 1.89 2.84 0.46
N VAL A 31 3.15 2.55 0.11
CA VAL A 31 4.13 1.87 0.94
C VAL A 31 5.42 2.68 0.97
N GLN A 32 6.20 2.55 2.05
CA GLN A 32 7.46 3.24 2.23
C GLN A 32 8.66 2.43 1.70
N PHE A 33 8.55 1.10 1.70
CA PHE A 33 9.53 0.17 1.15
C PHE A 33 9.36 -0.03 -0.37
N HIS A 34 10.30 -0.78 -0.96
CA HIS A 34 10.39 -1.09 -2.39
C HIS A 34 9.73 -2.45 -2.72
N PRO A 35 8.45 -2.49 -3.16
CA PRO A 35 7.77 -3.74 -3.46
C PRO A 35 8.31 -4.46 -4.72
N GLU A 36 8.99 -3.74 -5.60
CA GLU A 36 9.64 -4.27 -6.81
C GLU A 36 10.86 -5.13 -6.51
N SER A 37 11.39 -5.04 -5.28
CA SER A 37 12.64 -5.70 -4.88
C SER A 37 13.83 -5.30 -5.79
N ALA A 38 14.83 -6.16 -5.96
CA ALA A 38 16.02 -5.96 -6.81
C ALA A 38 17.07 -4.91 -6.32
N PRO A 39 17.90 -5.27 -5.31
CA PRO A 39 17.95 -6.54 -4.58
C PRO A 39 16.91 -6.59 -3.44
N GLY A 40 16.54 -7.79 -2.99
CA GLY A 40 15.66 -7.97 -1.83
C GLY A 40 14.67 -9.13 -1.97
N PRO A 41 13.89 -9.43 -0.92
CA PRO A 41 12.87 -10.46 -0.92
C PRO A 41 11.61 -10.00 -1.67
N GLN A 42 10.98 -10.90 -2.42
CA GLN A 42 9.79 -10.63 -3.24
C GLN A 42 8.46 -10.65 -2.46
N ASP A 43 8.50 -10.57 -1.13
CA ASP A 43 7.34 -10.77 -0.26
C ASP A 43 6.22 -9.73 -0.48
N ALA A 44 6.56 -8.58 -1.08
CA ALA A 44 5.64 -7.47 -1.30
C ALA A 44 5.14 -7.30 -2.75
N GLU A 45 5.46 -8.25 -3.65
CA GLU A 45 5.07 -8.17 -5.07
C GLU A 45 3.55 -8.15 -5.28
N TYR A 46 2.77 -8.67 -4.32
CA TYR A 46 1.30 -8.66 -4.35
C TYR A 46 0.69 -7.25 -4.45
N LEU A 47 1.43 -6.20 -4.03
CA LEU A 47 0.97 -4.82 -4.10
C LEU A 47 0.75 -4.35 -5.54
N PHE A 48 1.51 -4.88 -6.51
CA PHE A 48 1.29 -4.61 -7.93
C PHE A 48 -0.02 -5.23 -8.42
N ALA A 49 -0.31 -6.46 -8.01
CA ALA A 49 -1.58 -7.11 -8.34
C ALA A 49 -2.77 -6.37 -7.71
N GLU A 50 -2.62 -5.87 -6.48
CA GLU A 50 -3.63 -5.01 -5.86
C GLU A 50 -3.85 -3.72 -6.65
N PHE A 51 -2.77 -3.03 -7.04
CA PHE A 51 -2.87 -1.81 -7.85
C PHE A 51 -3.57 -2.05 -9.18
N ALA A 52 -3.20 -3.11 -9.90
CA ALA A 52 -3.86 -3.49 -11.16
C ALA A 52 -5.36 -3.76 -10.97
N ARG A 53 -5.75 -4.42 -9.88
CA ARG A 53 -7.15 -4.66 -9.54
C ARG A 53 -7.92 -3.36 -9.29
N LEU A 54 -7.30 -2.37 -8.65
CA LEU A 54 -7.93 -1.05 -8.44
C LEU A 54 -8.16 -0.33 -9.77
N MET A 55 -7.17 -0.36 -10.69
CA MET A 55 -7.32 0.18 -12.03
C MET A 55 -8.47 -0.48 -12.80
N GLN A 56 -8.58 -1.81 -12.75
CA GLN A 56 -9.66 -2.55 -13.41
C GLN A 56 -11.04 -2.19 -12.85
N LYS A 57 -11.17 -2.04 -11.53
CA LYS A 57 -12.42 -1.60 -10.90
C LYS A 57 -12.80 -0.19 -11.30
N SER A 58 -11.83 0.71 -11.43
CA SER A 58 -12.09 2.08 -11.88
C SER A 58 -12.57 2.14 -13.33
N LYS A 59 -12.13 1.23 -14.20
CA LYS A 59 -12.59 1.14 -15.60
C LYS A 59 -14.02 0.59 -15.75
N LYS A 60 -14.53 -0.14 -14.75
CA LYS A 60 -15.87 -0.76 -14.74
C LYS A 60 -16.95 0.15 -14.14
N ARG A 61 -16.58 1.36 -13.69
CA ARG A 61 -17.50 2.41 -13.22
C ARG A 61 -17.82 3.34 -14.38
#